data_AF-A0A8T1RNE9-F1
#
_entry.id   AF-A0A8T1RNE9-F1
#
_cell.length_a   1.000
_cell.length_b   1.000
_cell.length_c   1.000
_cell.angle_alpha   90.00
_cell.angle_beta   90.00
_cell.angle_gamma   90.00
#
_symmetry.space_group_name_H-M   'P 1'
#
loop_
_entity.id
_entity.type
_entity.pdbx_description
1 polymer ?
#
loop_
_entity_poly.entity_id
_entity_poly.type
_entity_poly.pdbx_seq_one_letter_code
_entity_poly.pdbx_strand_id
1 'polypeptide(L)'
;MRVSRGAQEATAVVSRHENTEVVSQEEVSLEQKNVDYSAERKQTLQARYTYGTIFLITNLMAWFVRDYGQKLLPQLHYPTACGTEGHDCFRTLGVLRVSLGCFIFFFIMFLTTSKTRKLFEVRNTWHSRWWAFKFFLFAVSVTVPFFFSPDFIQLYGEFARVGAGIFLILQLVSVIQFIHWWNNYWMPDKERKQSCSLGLLMSTIFYIASICGIVSMYPLYAHRPLCILNIFFITWTAILLIVMMVVSLHSKVNRGLLSSGIMASYIVFLCWSAIRSEPATSKCNTQKPVNGNGDWTTIVGFLIAICAVVMATFSTGIDSQSFQFRKDEVQQEDDIPYTYGFFHLVFSLGAMYFAMLFISWNLNNSARK
;
A
#
# COMPACT_ATOMS: atom_id res chain seq x y z
N MET A 1 51.59 -53.68 -36.72
CA MET A 1 51.40 -52.46 -35.91
C MET A 1 50.09 -51.72 -36.27
N ARG A 2 48.95 -52.42 -36.39
CA ARG A 2 47.67 -51.81 -36.86
C ARG A 2 46.44 -52.15 -35.99
N VAL A 3 46.64 -52.87 -34.88
CA VAL A 3 45.53 -53.33 -34.00
C VAL A 3 45.18 -52.33 -32.88
N SER A 4 46.05 -51.34 -32.58
CA SER A 4 45.85 -50.43 -31.43
C SER A 4 45.07 -49.14 -31.74
N ARG A 5 44.78 -48.83 -33.01
CA ARG A 5 44.14 -47.55 -33.39
C ARG A 5 42.61 -47.60 -33.27
N GLY A 6 41.99 -48.72 -33.60
CA GLY A 6 40.52 -48.89 -33.51
C GLY A 6 40.00 -48.94 -32.07
N ALA A 7 40.80 -49.42 -31.12
CA ALA A 7 40.42 -49.41 -29.70
C ALA A 7 40.44 -47.99 -29.11
N GLN A 8 41.40 -47.13 -29.50
CA GLN A 8 41.43 -45.72 -29.05
C GLN A 8 40.30 -44.88 -29.66
N GLU A 9 39.94 -45.10 -30.92
CA GLU A 9 38.80 -44.43 -31.55
C GLU A 9 37.46 -44.89 -30.96
N ALA A 10 37.29 -46.19 -30.68
CA ALA A 10 36.08 -46.69 -30.04
C ALA A 10 35.88 -46.12 -28.62
N THR A 11 36.93 -46.07 -27.80
CA THR A 11 36.85 -45.49 -26.45
C THR A 11 36.58 -43.97 -26.49
N ALA A 12 37.14 -43.25 -27.48
CA ALA A 12 36.88 -41.82 -27.65
C ALA A 12 35.46 -41.51 -28.17
N VAL A 13 34.87 -42.40 -28.98
CA VAL A 13 33.49 -42.27 -29.45
C VAL A 13 32.50 -42.58 -28.32
N VAL A 14 32.75 -43.61 -27.51
CA VAL A 14 31.93 -43.96 -26.34
C VAL A 14 31.95 -42.83 -25.30
N SER A 15 33.12 -42.27 -24.96
CA SER A 15 33.20 -41.17 -24.00
C SER A 15 32.52 -39.89 -24.50
N ARG A 16 32.50 -39.67 -25.82
CA ARG A 16 31.80 -38.54 -26.44
C ARG A 16 30.29 -38.74 -26.40
N HIS A 17 29.82 -39.97 -26.60
CA HIS A 17 28.40 -40.31 -26.51
C HIS A 17 27.86 -40.19 -25.07
N GLU A 18 28.60 -40.70 -24.08
CA GLU A 18 28.27 -40.54 -22.66
C GLU A 18 28.26 -39.07 -22.24
N ASN A 19 29.27 -38.27 -22.64
CA ASN A 19 29.26 -36.83 -22.37
C ASN A 19 28.09 -36.10 -23.02
N THR A 20 27.66 -36.53 -24.22
CA THR A 20 26.51 -35.91 -24.90
C THR A 20 25.20 -36.25 -24.21
N GLU A 21 25.04 -37.50 -23.74
CA GLU A 21 23.87 -37.92 -22.95
C GLU A 21 23.82 -37.23 -21.59
N VAL A 22 24.94 -37.13 -20.87
CA VAL A 22 25.01 -36.43 -19.57
C VAL A 22 24.68 -34.94 -19.71
N VAL A 23 25.24 -34.26 -20.72
CA VAL A 23 24.91 -32.86 -21.02
C VAL A 23 23.42 -32.70 -21.36
N SER A 24 22.86 -33.59 -22.18
CA SER A 24 21.43 -33.54 -22.52
C SER A 24 20.53 -33.78 -21.30
N GLN A 25 20.93 -34.65 -20.37
CA GLN A 25 20.17 -34.95 -19.15
C GLN A 25 20.26 -33.81 -18.13
N GLU A 26 21.41 -33.14 -18.02
CA GLU A 26 21.56 -31.92 -17.22
C GLU A 26 20.72 -30.77 -17.79
N GLU A 27 20.72 -30.56 -19.10
CA GLU A 27 19.90 -29.54 -19.77
C GLU A 27 18.41 -29.78 -19.54
N VAL A 28 17.92 -31.00 -19.71
CA VAL A 28 16.51 -31.37 -19.44
C VAL A 28 16.16 -31.16 -17.96
N SER A 29 17.08 -31.47 -17.03
CA SER A 29 16.85 -31.26 -15.60
C SER A 29 16.80 -29.78 -15.20
N LEU A 30 17.58 -28.93 -15.86
CA LEU A 30 17.59 -27.48 -15.68
C LEU A 30 16.32 -26.85 -16.25
N GLU A 31 15.90 -27.29 -17.42
CA GLU A 31 14.67 -26.83 -18.06
C GLU A 31 13.44 -27.18 -17.19
N GLN A 32 13.39 -28.41 -16.67
CA GLN A 32 12.31 -28.83 -15.75
C GLN A 32 12.30 -28.00 -14.46
N LYS A 33 13.47 -27.75 -13.84
CA LYS A 33 13.56 -26.88 -12.66
C LYS A 33 13.07 -25.46 -12.95
N ASN A 34 13.41 -24.91 -14.11
CA ASN A 34 12.98 -23.58 -14.52
C ASN A 34 11.47 -23.49 -14.73
N VAL A 35 10.86 -24.55 -15.28
CA VAL A 35 9.40 -24.69 -15.38
C VAL A 35 8.76 -24.72 -13.98
N ASP A 36 9.31 -25.50 -13.05
CA ASP A 36 8.78 -25.59 -11.69
C ASP A 36 8.92 -24.26 -10.92
N TYR A 37 10.08 -23.58 -11.03
CA TYR A 37 10.29 -22.24 -10.46
C TYR A 37 9.29 -21.22 -11.03
N SER A 38 9.06 -21.23 -12.34
CA SER A 38 8.09 -20.36 -13.01
C SER A 38 6.66 -20.60 -12.52
N ALA A 39 6.28 -21.88 -12.36
CA ALA A 39 4.97 -22.27 -11.85
C ALA A 39 4.76 -21.81 -10.41
N GLU A 40 5.72 -22.05 -9.51
CA GLU A 40 5.66 -21.58 -8.11
C GLU A 40 5.61 -20.05 -8.03
N ARG A 41 6.46 -19.36 -8.81
CA ARG A 41 6.49 -17.90 -8.88
C ARG A 41 5.14 -17.34 -9.32
N LYS A 42 4.51 -17.95 -10.33
CA LYS A 42 3.16 -17.57 -10.79
C LYS A 42 2.12 -17.73 -9.67
N GLN A 43 2.18 -18.83 -8.91
CA GLN A 43 1.28 -19.05 -7.77
C GLN A 43 1.47 -17.99 -6.68
N THR A 44 2.70 -17.66 -6.30
CA THR A 44 3.00 -16.56 -5.38
C THR A 44 2.48 -15.22 -5.89
N LEU A 45 2.67 -14.93 -7.19
CA LEU A 45 2.19 -13.71 -7.82
C LEU A 45 0.67 -13.64 -7.91
N GLN A 46 -0.04 -14.77 -7.97
CA GLN A 46 -1.49 -14.81 -7.87
C GLN A 46 -1.94 -14.57 -6.43
N ALA A 47 -1.25 -15.14 -5.45
CA ALA A 47 -1.60 -15.03 -4.04
C ALA A 47 -1.66 -13.58 -3.55
N ARG A 48 -0.74 -12.70 -4.01
CA ARG A 48 -0.77 -11.26 -3.67
C ARG A 48 -2.08 -10.59 -4.08
N TYR A 49 -2.65 -10.93 -5.24
CA TYR A 49 -3.92 -10.37 -5.70
C TYR A 49 -5.08 -10.86 -4.84
N THR A 50 -5.08 -12.14 -4.44
CA THR A 50 -6.07 -12.68 -3.51
C THR A 50 -6.02 -11.95 -2.16
N TYR A 51 -4.84 -11.69 -1.60
CA TYR A 51 -4.70 -10.87 -0.38
C TYR A 51 -5.18 -9.42 -0.60
N GLY A 52 -4.88 -8.83 -1.76
CA GLY A 52 -5.43 -7.53 -2.17
C GLY A 52 -6.96 -7.52 -2.20
N THR A 53 -7.59 -8.56 -2.73
CA THR A 53 -9.04 -8.74 -2.75
C THR A 53 -9.61 -8.92 -1.34
N ILE A 54 -8.97 -9.71 -0.47
CA ILE A 54 -9.38 -9.84 0.95
C ILE A 54 -9.36 -8.47 1.64
N PHE A 55 -8.30 -7.69 1.42
CA PHE A 55 -8.19 -6.35 1.98
C PHE A 55 -9.28 -5.40 1.44
N LEU A 56 -9.56 -5.42 0.13
CA LEU A 56 -10.65 -4.66 -0.48
C LEU A 56 -12.03 -5.04 0.10
N ILE A 57 -12.33 -6.35 0.20
CA ILE A 57 -13.57 -6.84 0.81
C ILE A 57 -13.69 -6.35 2.25
N THR A 58 -12.59 -6.34 3.00
CA THR A 58 -12.58 -5.87 4.39
C THR A 58 -12.85 -4.37 4.50
N ASN A 59 -12.33 -3.56 3.56
CA ASN A 59 -12.63 -2.12 3.49
C ASN A 59 -14.11 -1.88 3.14
N LEU A 60 -14.67 -2.65 2.19
CA LEU A 60 -16.09 -2.59 1.85
C LEU A 60 -16.97 -3.05 3.03
N MET A 61 -16.55 -4.06 3.78
CA MET A 61 -17.22 -4.51 4.99
C MET A 61 -17.19 -3.44 6.08
N ALA A 62 -16.04 -2.78 6.29
CA ALA A 62 -15.94 -1.67 7.24
C ALA A 62 -16.85 -0.50 6.85
N TRP A 63 -16.94 -0.20 5.56
CA TRP A 63 -17.86 0.82 5.04
C TRP A 63 -19.31 0.44 5.31
N PHE A 64 -19.67 -0.80 5.00
CA PHE A 64 -21.01 -1.31 5.23
C PHE A 64 -21.41 -1.29 6.71
N VAL A 65 -20.51 -1.71 7.60
CA VAL A 65 -20.72 -1.67 9.06
C VAL A 65 -20.89 -0.22 9.54
N ARG A 66 -20.11 0.72 9.00
CA ARG A 66 -20.21 2.14 9.34
C ARG A 66 -21.57 2.74 8.92
N ASP A 67 -21.99 2.55 7.68
CA ASP A 67 -23.13 3.29 7.13
C ASP A 67 -24.47 2.55 7.36
N TYR A 68 -24.46 1.21 7.40
CA TYR A 68 -25.67 0.38 7.47
C TYR A 68 -25.75 -0.55 8.69
N GLY A 69 -24.65 -0.73 9.44
CA GLY A 69 -24.58 -1.73 10.51
C GLY A 69 -25.66 -1.58 11.59
N GLN A 70 -26.06 -0.35 11.92
CA GLN A 70 -27.09 -0.10 12.93
C GLN A 70 -28.49 -0.56 12.50
N LYS A 71 -28.81 -0.49 11.20
CA LYS A 71 -30.14 -0.90 10.68
C LYS A 71 -30.27 -2.42 10.60
N LEU A 72 -29.17 -3.13 10.40
CA LEU A 72 -29.15 -4.57 10.11
C LEU A 72 -28.70 -5.45 11.30
N LEU A 73 -27.95 -4.90 12.26
CA LEU A 73 -27.45 -5.62 13.44
C LEU A 73 -27.94 -5.00 14.75
N PRO A 74 -29.27 -4.83 14.98
CA PRO A 74 -29.80 -4.27 16.22
C PRO A 74 -29.58 -5.18 17.45
N GLN A 75 -29.20 -6.44 17.26
CA GLN A 75 -29.07 -7.45 18.33
C GLN A 75 -27.65 -7.67 18.86
N LEU A 76 -26.62 -7.01 18.33
CA LEU A 76 -25.27 -7.13 18.92
C LEU A 76 -25.26 -6.48 20.32
N HIS A 77 -24.41 -6.96 21.24
CA HIS A 77 -24.37 -6.52 22.66
C HIS A 77 -23.73 -5.12 22.87
N TYR A 78 -23.33 -4.48 21.79
CA TYR A 78 -22.55 -3.24 21.75
C TYR A 78 -23.34 -1.90 21.67
N PRO A 79 -24.60 -1.81 21.21
CA PRO A 79 -25.42 -0.59 21.22
C PRO A 79 -25.66 -0.01 22.61
N THR A 80 -25.68 -0.85 23.66
CA THR A 80 -25.91 -0.44 25.05
C THR A 80 -24.76 0.39 25.63
N ALA A 81 -23.54 0.29 25.07
CA ALA A 81 -22.37 1.04 25.53
C ALA A 81 -22.31 2.50 25.03
N CYS A 82 -22.94 2.82 23.89
CA CYS A 82 -22.82 4.15 23.27
C CYS A 82 -23.77 5.22 23.82
N GLY A 83 -24.74 4.85 24.68
CA GLY A 83 -25.67 5.81 25.29
C GLY A 83 -26.34 6.77 24.29
N THR A 84 -26.53 8.02 24.70
CA THR A 84 -27.21 9.08 23.92
C THR A 84 -26.40 9.63 22.73
N GLU A 85 -25.12 9.25 22.55
CA GLU A 85 -24.29 9.60 21.37
C GLU A 85 -24.35 8.54 20.26
N GLY A 86 -25.39 7.68 20.30
CA GLY A 86 -25.45 6.33 19.75
C GLY A 86 -25.09 6.09 18.28
N HIS A 87 -25.04 7.10 17.41
CA HIS A 87 -24.74 6.93 15.98
C HIS A 87 -23.24 6.98 15.67
N ASP A 88 -22.53 8.01 16.13
CA ASP A 88 -21.11 8.20 15.80
C ASP A 88 -20.22 7.23 16.57
N CYS A 89 -20.58 6.92 17.81
CA CYS A 89 -19.93 5.87 18.60
C CYS A 89 -20.09 4.48 17.99
N PHE A 90 -21.27 4.17 17.42
CA PHE A 90 -21.47 2.88 16.74
C PHE A 90 -20.59 2.77 15.48
N ARG A 91 -20.56 3.85 14.67
CA ARG A 91 -19.74 3.96 13.46
C ARG A 91 -18.26 3.73 13.74
N THR A 92 -17.71 4.48 14.69
CA THR A 92 -16.28 4.43 15.03
C THR A 92 -15.86 3.04 15.50
N LEU A 93 -16.58 2.48 16.47
CA LEU A 93 -16.21 1.20 17.06
C LEU A 93 -16.56 0.01 16.15
N GLY A 94 -17.52 0.14 15.23
CA GLY A 94 -17.77 -0.84 14.17
C GLY A 94 -16.60 -0.93 13.19
N VAL A 95 -16.11 0.22 12.71
CA VAL A 95 -14.94 0.28 11.81
C VAL A 95 -13.68 -0.26 12.50
N LEU A 96 -13.43 0.14 13.76
CA LEU A 96 -12.26 -0.31 14.51
C LEU A 96 -12.25 -1.83 14.74
N ARG A 97 -13.41 -2.47 14.94
CA ARG A 97 -13.50 -3.93 15.07
C ARG A 97 -13.15 -4.66 13.79
N VAL A 98 -13.72 -4.23 12.66
CA VAL A 98 -13.40 -4.81 11.34
C VAL A 98 -11.92 -4.62 11.01
N SER A 99 -11.38 -3.43 11.29
CA SER A 99 -9.95 -3.13 11.15
C SER A 99 -9.08 -4.02 12.04
N LEU A 100 -9.42 -4.19 13.32
CA LEU A 100 -8.68 -5.07 14.23
C LEU A 100 -8.63 -6.51 13.72
N GLY A 101 -9.74 -7.02 13.18
CA GLY A 101 -9.75 -8.37 12.61
C GLY A 101 -8.88 -8.50 11.37
N CYS A 102 -8.89 -7.49 10.51
CA CYS A 102 -7.97 -7.39 9.37
C CYS A 102 -6.50 -7.35 9.82
N PHE A 103 -6.20 -6.51 10.82
CA PHE A 103 -4.88 -6.41 11.42
C PHE A 103 -4.41 -7.77 11.96
N ILE A 104 -5.23 -8.45 12.77
CA ILE A 104 -4.89 -9.76 13.35
C ILE A 104 -4.57 -10.77 12.24
N PHE A 105 -5.41 -10.86 11.21
CA PHE A 105 -5.21 -11.77 10.09
C PHE A 105 -3.86 -11.53 9.40
N PHE A 106 -3.61 -10.30 8.95
CA PHE A 106 -2.36 -9.97 8.26
C PHE A 106 -1.14 -10.01 9.19
N PHE A 107 -1.29 -9.74 10.47
CA PHE A 107 -0.20 -9.85 11.45
C PHE A 107 0.17 -11.31 11.73
N ILE A 108 -0.79 -12.23 11.81
CA ILE A 108 -0.52 -13.67 11.90
C ILE A 108 0.18 -14.15 10.62
N MET A 109 -0.30 -13.70 9.45
CA MET A 109 0.36 -13.98 8.17
C MET A 109 1.79 -13.44 8.13
N PHE A 110 2.03 -12.24 8.68
CA PHE A 110 3.37 -11.68 8.85
C PHE A 110 4.24 -12.64 9.68
N LEU A 111 3.86 -12.95 10.92
CA LEU A 111 4.66 -13.80 11.82
C LEU A 111 4.97 -15.17 11.21
N THR A 112 3.99 -15.79 10.55
CA THR A 112 4.12 -17.12 9.95
C THR A 112 4.96 -17.13 8.67
N THR A 113 5.11 -15.99 7.98
CA THR A 113 5.88 -15.88 6.72
C THR A 113 7.20 -15.08 6.83
N SER A 114 7.47 -14.39 7.95
CA SER A 114 8.71 -13.63 8.19
C SER A 114 9.98 -14.48 8.08
N LYS A 115 10.94 -14.13 7.21
CA LYS A 115 12.20 -14.88 6.92
C LYS A 115 12.12 -15.92 5.79
N THR A 116 11.00 -16.04 5.09
CA THR A 116 10.97 -16.85 3.86
C THR A 116 11.88 -16.20 2.82
N ARG A 117 12.76 -16.96 2.17
CA ARG A 117 13.65 -16.45 1.11
C ARG A 117 13.50 -17.20 -0.21
N LYS A 118 13.23 -18.51 -0.17
CA LYS A 118 13.16 -19.38 -1.34
C LYS A 118 11.73 -19.85 -1.67
N LEU A 119 11.50 -20.16 -2.94
CA LEU A 119 10.21 -20.63 -3.48
C LEU A 119 9.82 -22.02 -2.96
N PHE A 120 10.77 -22.93 -2.73
CA PHE A 120 10.46 -24.30 -2.28
C PHE A 120 10.43 -24.48 -0.75
N GLU A 121 10.41 -23.39 0.02
CA GLU A 121 10.23 -23.47 1.47
C GLU A 121 8.78 -23.81 1.85
N VAL A 122 8.59 -24.55 2.96
CA VAL A 122 7.27 -24.87 3.54
C VAL A 122 6.43 -23.61 3.78
N ARG A 123 7.10 -22.50 4.08
CA ARG A 123 6.45 -21.20 4.35
C ARG A 123 5.93 -20.52 3.09
N ASN A 124 6.53 -20.77 1.92
CA ASN A 124 5.93 -20.37 0.64
C ASN A 124 4.65 -21.17 0.37
N THR A 125 4.65 -22.47 0.66
CA THR A 125 3.42 -23.29 0.54
C THR A 125 2.30 -22.75 1.42
N TRP A 126 2.62 -22.38 2.66
CA TRP A 126 1.68 -21.67 3.54
C TRP A 126 1.21 -20.35 2.91
N HIS A 127 2.10 -19.48 2.44
CA HIS A 127 1.75 -18.19 1.81
C HIS A 127 0.88 -18.32 0.55
N SER A 128 1.12 -19.34 -0.27
CA SER A 128 0.57 -19.42 -1.64
C SER A 128 -0.62 -20.36 -1.80
N ARG A 129 -0.73 -21.43 -1.00
CA ARG A 129 -1.65 -22.56 -1.28
C ARG A 129 -2.77 -22.77 -0.29
N TRP A 130 -2.51 -22.75 1.01
CA TRP A 130 -3.46 -23.20 2.05
C TRP A 130 -4.64 -22.23 2.27
N TRP A 131 -5.45 -21.99 1.23
CA TRP A 131 -6.51 -20.98 1.21
C TRP A 131 -7.70 -21.32 2.11
N ALA A 132 -8.13 -22.58 2.16
CA ALA A 132 -9.24 -22.98 3.03
C ALA A 132 -8.97 -22.63 4.50
N PHE A 133 -7.77 -22.96 4.98
CA PHE A 133 -7.35 -22.62 6.34
C PHE A 133 -7.21 -21.10 6.54
N LYS A 134 -6.71 -20.36 5.54
CA LYS A 134 -6.64 -18.88 5.63
C LYS A 134 -8.01 -18.22 5.65
N PHE A 135 -8.97 -18.70 4.86
CA PHE A 135 -10.33 -18.17 4.89
C PHE A 135 -10.98 -18.43 6.24
N PHE A 136 -10.76 -19.60 6.83
CA PHE A 136 -11.16 -19.89 8.20
C PHE A 136 -10.48 -18.94 9.20
N LEU A 137 -9.16 -18.79 9.12
CA LEU A 137 -8.39 -17.87 9.96
C LEU A 137 -8.88 -16.42 9.82
N PHE A 138 -9.18 -15.97 8.61
CA PHE A 138 -9.72 -14.64 8.32
C PHE A 138 -11.11 -14.47 8.95
N ALA A 139 -12.02 -15.43 8.76
CA ALA A 139 -13.36 -15.39 9.35
C ALA A 139 -13.31 -15.32 10.88
N VAL A 140 -12.45 -16.13 11.51
CA VAL A 140 -12.22 -16.08 12.95
C VAL A 140 -11.65 -14.72 13.35
N SER A 141 -10.64 -14.23 12.65
CA SER A 141 -9.99 -12.95 12.95
C SER A 141 -10.97 -11.77 12.86
N VAL A 142 -11.90 -11.77 11.90
CA VAL A 142 -12.94 -10.73 11.77
C VAL A 142 -14.01 -10.85 12.85
N THR A 143 -14.35 -12.06 13.29
CA THR A 143 -15.43 -12.29 14.27
C THR A 143 -14.97 -12.03 15.71
N VAL A 144 -13.73 -12.39 16.06
CA VAL A 144 -13.18 -12.25 17.43
C VAL A 144 -13.31 -10.82 18.00
N PRO A 145 -12.97 -9.73 17.28
CA PRO A 145 -13.12 -8.36 17.75
C PRO A 145 -14.53 -7.95 18.21
N PHE A 146 -15.58 -8.65 17.75
CA PHE A 146 -16.95 -8.37 18.17
C PHE A 146 -17.26 -8.84 19.59
N PHE A 147 -16.44 -9.72 20.16
CA PHE A 147 -16.56 -10.17 21.56
C PHE A 147 -15.76 -9.29 22.54
N PHE A 148 -14.91 -8.38 22.04
CA PHE A 148 -14.12 -7.50 22.90
C PHE A 148 -14.92 -6.31 23.41
N SER A 149 -14.58 -5.89 24.63
CA SER A 149 -15.18 -4.72 25.27
C SER A 149 -14.88 -3.44 24.47
N PRO A 150 -15.78 -2.43 24.51
CA PRO A 150 -15.56 -1.13 23.87
C PRO A 150 -14.23 -0.47 24.25
N ASP A 151 -13.84 -0.56 25.53
CA ASP A 151 -12.61 0.03 26.05
C ASP A 151 -11.36 -0.55 25.38
N PHE A 152 -11.34 -1.87 25.14
CA PHE A 152 -10.24 -2.52 24.44
C PHE A 152 -10.15 -2.06 22.99
N ILE A 153 -11.30 -1.92 22.30
CA ILE A 153 -11.32 -1.43 20.92
C ILE A 153 -10.88 0.03 20.84
N GLN A 154 -11.18 0.84 21.86
CA GLN A 154 -10.70 2.22 21.92
C GLN A 154 -9.18 2.29 22.13
N LEU A 155 -8.63 1.44 22.99
CA LEU A 155 -7.17 1.30 23.13
C LEU A 155 -6.52 0.89 21.81
N TYR A 156 -7.14 -0.05 21.08
CA TYR A 156 -6.71 -0.39 19.73
C TYR A 156 -6.79 0.81 18.78
N GLY A 157 -7.81 1.67 18.88
CA GLY A 157 -7.90 2.90 18.07
C GLY A 157 -6.69 3.82 18.26
N GLU A 158 -6.25 4.03 19.51
CA GLU A 158 -5.05 4.82 19.81
C GLU A 158 -3.77 4.15 19.27
N PHE A 159 -3.68 2.83 19.38
CA PHE A 159 -2.59 2.06 18.78
C PHE A 159 -2.60 2.15 17.24
N ALA A 160 -3.78 2.07 16.63
CA ALA A 160 -4.00 2.17 15.19
C ALA A 160 -3.63 3.56 14.67
N ARG A 161 -3.84 4.62 15.44
CA ARG A 161 -3.36 5.98 15.10
C ARG A 161 -1.85 6.01 14.89
N VAL A 162 -1.08 5.38 15.78
CA VAL A 162 0.39 5.29 15.65
C VAL A 162 0.79 4.44 14.44
N GLY A 163 0.19 3.26 14.28
CA GLY A 163 0.49 2.38 13.16
C GLY A 163 0.10 2.96 11.79
N ALA A 164 -0.98 3.75 11.72
CA ALA A 164 -1.34 4.53 10.55
C ALA A 164 -0.26 5.57 10.18
N GLY A 165 0.35 6.21 11.18
CA GLY A 165 1.51 7.09 10.97
C GLY A 165 2.72 6.34 10.39
N ILE A 166 3.02 5.14 10.91
CA ILE A 166 4.09 4.28 10.37
C ILE A 166 3.79 3.87 8.92
N PHE A 167 2.53 3.49 8.63
CA PHE A 167 2.08 3.15 7.29
C PHE A 167 2.33 4.31 6.31
N LEU A 168 1.99 5.54 6.67
CA LEU A 168 2.20 6.71 5.83
C LEU A 168 3.69 6.96 5.51
N ILE A 169 4.60 6.69 6.46
CA ILE A 169 6.04 6.78 6.24
C ILE A 169 6.51 5.70 5.26
N LEU A 170 6.07 4.46 5.43
CA LEU A 170 6.38 3.38 4.49
C LEU A 170 5.83 3.68 3.09
N GLN A 171 4.58 4.15 3.02
CA GLN A 171 3.95 4.55 1.77
C GLN A 171 4.74 5.69 1.11
N LEU A 172 5.23 6.67 1.86
CA LEU A 172 6.04 7.77 1.34
C LEU A 172 7.32 7.28 0.66
N VAL A 173 8.07 6.39 1.31
CA VAL A 173 9.30 5.82 0.73
C VAL A 173 8.99 5.08 -0.57
N SER A 174 7.91 4.31 -0.59
CA SER A 174 7.48 3.59 -1.78
C SER A 174 7.05 4.51 -2.92
N VAL A 175 6.33 5.60 -2.60
CA VAL A 175 5.94 6.63 -3.57
C VAL A 175 7.17 7.32 -4.16
N ILE A 176 8.22 7.60 -3.38
CA ILE A 176 9.46 8.20 -3.90
C ILE A 176 10.13 7.27 -4.93
N GLN A 177 10.23 5.97 -4.63
CA GLN A 177 10.81 5.02 -5.57
C GLN A 177 9.95 4.87 -6.83
N PHE A 178 8.62 4.84 -6.67
CA PHE A 178 7.68 4.83 -7.78
C PHE A 178 7.83 6.08 -8.66
N ILE A 179 7.98 7.28 -8.06
CA ILE A 179 8.25 8.52 -8.78
C ILE A 179 9.57 8.43 -9.53
N HIS A 180 10.62 7.86 -8.95
CA HIS A 180 11.89 7.65 -9.65
C HIS A 180 11.76 6.69 -10.84
N TRP A 181 11.05 5.57 -10.66
CA TRP A 181 10.75 4.64 -11.75
C TRP A 181 9.94 5.32 -12.86
N TRP A 182 8.89 6.06 -12.49
CA TRP A 182 8.04 6.81 -13.40
C TRP A 182 8.87 7.85 -14.17
N ASN A 183 9.72 8.60 -13.46
CA ASN A 183 10.63 9.57 -14.04
C ASN A 183 11.54 8.94 -15.10
N ASN A 184 12.13 7.78 -14.82
CA ASN A 184 12.99 7.07 -15.78
C ASN A 184 12.19 6.49 -16.95
N TYR A 185 10.95 6.06 -16.71
CA TYR A 185 10.07 5.52 -17.76
C TYR A 185 9.62 6.60 -18.76
N TRP A 186 9.28 7.80 -18.29
CA TRP A 186 8.86 8.91 -19.16
C TRP A 186 10.03 9.71 -19.73
N MET A 187 11.21 9.61 -19.11
CA MET A 187 12.47 10.19 -19.61
C MET A 187 13.56 9.13 -19.84
N PRO A 188 13.36 8.16 -20.76
CA PRO A 188 14.39 7.18 -21.10
C PRO A 188 15.47 7.85 -21.96
N ASP A 189 16.63 8.08 -21.36
CA ASP A 189 17.86 8.64 -21.93
C ASP A 189 17.80 10.02 -22.61
N LYS A 190 18.89 10.78 -22.40
CA LYS A 190 19.06 12.18 -22.85
C LYS A 190 19.21 12.34 -24.37
N GLU A 191 19.32 11.25 -25.11
CA GLU A 191 19.66 11.22 -26.54
C GLU A 191 18.47 11.65 -27.45
N ARG A 192 17.21 11.49 -26.99
CA ARG A 192 16.03 11.80 -27.81
C ARG A 192 15.40 13.14 -27.38
N LYS A 193 15.66 14.21 -28.15
CA LYS A 193 15.08 15.58 -27.95
C LYS A 193 13.57 15.59 -27.64
N GLN A 194 12.81 14.66 -28.20
CA GLN A 194 11.35 14.54 -28.01
C GLN A 194 10.95 14.04 -26.61
N SER A 195 11.76 13.20 -25.95
CA SER A 195 11.49 12.71 -24.58
C SER A 195 11.74 13.80 -23.52
N CYS A 196 12.77 14.63 -23.73
CA CYS A 196 13.05 15.79 -22.88
C CYS A 196 11.89 16.81 -22.89
N SER A 197 11.31 17.09 -24.06
CA SER A 197 10.17 18.00 -24.20
C SER A 197 8.91 17.47 -23.48
N LEU A 198 8.64 16.17 -23.55
CA LEU A 198 7.50 15.54 -22.89
C LEU A 198 7.66 15.54 -21.36
N GLY A 199 8.85 15.21 -20.84
CA GLY A 199 9.14 15.27 -19.41
C GLY A 199 8.98 16.67 -18.82
N LEU A 200 9.44 17.71 -19.54
CA LEU A 200 9.26 19.11 -19.15
C LEU A 200 7.79 19.54 -19.17
N LEU A 201 7.03 19.11 -20.18
CA LEU A 201 5.59 19.41 -20.27
C LEU A 201 4.82 18.78 -19.10
N MET A 202 5.06 17.49 -18.82
CA MET A 202 4.41 16.80 -17.69
C MET A 202 4.81 17.42 -16.34
N SER A 203 6.10 17.77 -16.18
CA SER A 203 6.57 18.47 -14.98
C SER A 203 5.85 19.81 -14.79
N THR A 204 5.67 20.57 -15.86
CA THR A 204 4.99 21.87 -15.83
C THR A 204 3.53 21.71 -15.40
N ILE A 205 2.83 20.69 -15.92
CA ILE A 205 1.45 20.38 -15.52
C ILE A 205 1.35 20.10 -14.02
N PHE A 206 2.25 19.27 -13.47
CA PHE A 206 2.24 18.96 -12.04
C PHE A 206 2.51 20.19 -11.15
N TYR A 207 3.43 21.07 -11.55
CA TYR A 207 3.67 22.33 -10.82
C TYR A 207 2.48 23.29 -10.91
N ILE A 208 1.87 23.44 -12.08
CA ILE A 208 0.65 24.26 -12.24
C ILE A 208 -0.47 23.71 -11.36
N ALA A 209 -0.72 22.40 -11.39
CA ALA A 209 -1.73 21.77 -10.54
C ALA A 209 -1.44 21.99 -9.04
N SER A 210 -0.18 21.91 -8.63
CA SER A 210 0.24 22.15 -7.24
C SER A 210 -0.01 23.60 -6.81
N ILE A 211 0.33 24.57 -7.65
CA ILE A 211 0.09 25.99 -7.39
C ILE A 211 -1.42 26.26 -7.33
N CYS A 212 -2.21 25.75 -8.28
CA CYS A 212 -3.66 25.85 -8.26
C CYS A 212 -4.26 25.26 -6.97
N GLY A 213 -3.74 24.10 -6.52
CA GLY A 213 -4.14 23.49 -5.25
C GLY A 213 -3.89 24.42 -4.05
N ILE A 214 -2.70 24.99 -3.93
CA ILE A 214 -2.36 25.96 -2.86
C ILE A 214 -3.26 27.19 -2.91
N VAL A 215 -3.40 27.80 -4.10
CA VAL A 215 -4.23 28.99 -4.28
C VAL A 215 -5.69 28.70 -3.93
N SER A 216 -6.20 27.51 -4.26
CA SER A 216 -7.57 27.11 -3.93
C SER A 216 -7.79 26.87 -2.43
N MET A 217 -6.76 26.44 -1.68
CA MET A 217 -6.89 26.16 -0.25
C MET A 217 -7.03 27.43 0.60
N TYR A 218 -6.40 28.54 0.23
CA TYR A 218 -6.52 29.82 0.95
C TYR A 218 -7.97 30.33 1.09
N PRO A 219 -8.76 30.49 0.01
CA PRO A 219 -10.13 30.95 0.11
C PRO A 219 -11.06 29.91 0.73
N LEU A 220 -10.78 28.61 0.57
CA LEU A 220 -11.65 27.53 1.05
C LEU A 220 -11.51 27.23 2.56
N TYR A 221 -10.29 27.32 3.10
CA TYR A 221 -9.97 26.87 4.46
C TYR A 221 -9.25 27.91 5.34
N ALA A 222 -8.83 29.05 4.78
CA ALA A 222 -8.04 30.07 5.46
C ALA A 222 -8.53 31.51 5.21
N HIS A 223 -9.82 31.69 4.89
CA HIS A 223 -10.39 33.01 4.59
C HIS A 223 -10.38 33.97 5.79
N ARG A 224 -10.41 33.45 7.02
CA ARG A 224 -10.43 34.25 8.25
C ARG A 224 -9.06 34.23 8.94
N PRO A 225 -8.58 35.35 9.51
CA PRO A 225 -7.29 35.42 10.19
C PRO A 225 -7.22 34.56 11.47
N LEU A 226 -8.37 34.11 11.98
CA LEU A 226 -8.48 33.21 13.13
C LEU A 226 -8.04 31.76 12.80
N CYS A 227 -7.90 31.42 11.52
CA CYS A 227 -7.54 30.08 11.05
C CYS A 227 -6.02 29.88 10.98
N ILE A 228 -5.33 30.20 12.08
CA ILE A 228 -3.85 30.27 12.15
C ILE A 228 -3.20 28.94 11.76
N LEU A 229 -3.77 27.81 12.20
CA LEU A 229 -3.24 26.48 11.90
C LEU A 229 -3.30 26.15 10.41
N ASN A 230 -4.42 26.44 9.75
CA ASN A 230 -4.58 26.19 8.32
C ASN A 230 -3.67 27.12 7.50
N ILE A 231 -3.57 28.39 7.89
CA ILE A 231 -2.63 29.34 7.28
C ILE A 231 -1.20 28.83 7.42
N PHE A 232 -0.79 28.36 8.60
CA PHE A 232 0.53 27.79 8.85
C PHE A 232 0.83 26.59 7.93
N PHE A 233 -0.08 25.61 7.83
CA PHE A 233 0.16 24.44 6.97
C PHE A 233 0.22 24.79 5.49
N ILE A 234 -0.69 25.64 5.00
CA ILE A 234 -0.71 26.05 3.58
C ILE A 234 0.54 26.87 3.24
N THR A 235 0.91 27.84 4.07
CA THR A 235 2.11 28.69 3.85
C THR A 235 3.39 27.86 3.86
N TRP A 236 3.56 26.95 4.81
CA TRP A 236 4.76 26.14 4.91
C TRP A 236 4.85 25.11 3.78
N THR A 237 3.71 24.57 3.33
CA THR A 237 3.66 23.75 2.12
C THR A 237 4.09 24.54 0.88
N ALA A 238 3.62 25.78 0.72
CA ALA A 238 4.02 26.66 -0.39
C ALA A 238 5.53 26.97 -0.38
N ILE A 239 6.12 27.18 0.81
CA ILE A 239 7.56 27.42 0.94
C ILE A 239 8.36 26.16 0.60
N LEU A 240 7.95 24.98 1.07
CA LEU A 240 8.58 23.71 0.70
C LEU A 240 8.55 23.46 -0.81
N LEU A 241 7.44 23.76 -1.47
CA LEU A 241 7.31 23.71 -2.93
C LEU A 241 8.36 24.55 -3.65
N ILE A 242 8.54 25.81 -3.22
CA ILE A 242 9.53 26.72 -3.81
C ILE A 242 10.94 26.19 -3.57
N VAL A 243 11.25 25.75 -2.36
CA VAL A 243 12.57 25.18 -2.01
C VAL A 243 12.87 23.95 -2.87
N MET A 244 11.93 23.01 -2.99
CA MET A 244 12.11 21.82 -3.83
C MET A 244 12.33 22.19 -5.30
N MET A 245 11.60 23.17 -5.84
CA MET A 245 11.78 23.65 -7.21
C MET A 245 13.18 24.25 -7.42
N VAL A 246 13.65 25.13 -6.51
CA VAL A 246 14.98 25.75 -6.59
C VAL A 246 16.09 24.69 -6.50
N VAL A 247 15.98 23.75 -5.55
CA VAL A 247 16.97 22.67 -5.39
C VAL A 247 17.00 21.76 -6.61
N SER A 248 15.85 21.49 -7.24
CA SER A 248 15.77 20.64 -8.44
C SER A 248 16.39 21.30 -9.67
N LEU A 249 16.34 22.63 -9.76
CA LEU A 249 16.96 23.41 -10.85
C LEU A 249 18.47 23.61 -10.63
N HIS A 250 18.99 23.31 -9.43
CA HIS A 250 20.40 23.51 -9.13
C HIS A 250 21.27 22.54 -9.94
N SER A 251 22.27 23.10 -10.62
CA SER A 251 23.13 22.39 -11.59
C SER A 251 23.89 21.20 -11.01
N LYS A 252 24.16 21.18 -9.70
CA LYS A 252 24.79 20.03 -9.03
C LYS A 252 23.84 18.86 -8.76
N VAL A 253 22.53 19.09 -8.72
CA VAL A 253 21.54 18.06 -8.36
C VAL A 253 21.05 17.34 -9.62
N ASN A 254 20.74 18.06 -10.71
CA ASN A 254 20.44 17.54 -12.06
C ASN A 254 19.56 16.26 -12.12
N ARG A 255 18.72 16.04 -11.10
CA ARG A 255 17.67 15.01 -11.08
C ARG A 255 16.42 15.69 -11.62
N GLY A 256 15.89 15.17 -12.74
CA GLY A 256 14.92 15.86 -13.58
C GLY A 256 13.72 16.48 -12.84
N LEU A 257 13.24 17.60 -13.37
CA LEU A 257 12.17 18.45 -12.81
C LEU A 257 10.84 17.70 -12.58
N LEU A 258 10.60 16.63 -13.33
CA LEU A 258 9.38 15.81 -13.25
C LEU A 258 9.23 15.15 -11.87
N SER A 259 10.31 14.61 -11.31
CA SER A 259 10.29 13.96 -9.99
C SER A 259 9.87 14.92 -8.89
N SER A 260 10.36 16.16 -8.92
CA SER A 260 9.99 17.18 -7.92
C SER A 260 8.60 17.75 -8.16
N GLY A 261 8.15 17.85 -9.42
CA GLY A 261 6.77 18.22 -9.75
C GLY A 261 5.74 17.22 -9.23
N ILE A 262 5.97 15.91 -9.39
CA ILE A 262 5.07 14.87 -8.86
C ILE A 262 5.05 14.91 -7.32
N MET A 263 6.22 15.04 -6.69
CA MET A 263 6.33 15.14 -5.23
C MET A 263 5.64 16.40 -4.69
N ALA A 264 5.77 17.53 -5.39
CA ALA A 264 5.06 18.77 -5.13
C ALA A 264 3.55 18.56 -5.07
N SER A 265 2.97 17.90 -6.09
CA SER A 265 1.54 17.60 -6.13
C SER A 265 1.10 16.70 -4.98
N TYR A 266 1.93 15.70 -4.64
CA TYR A 266 1.66 14.81 -3.52
C TYR A 266 1.66 15.54 -2.17
N ILE A 267 2.61 16.44 -1.90
CA ILE A 267 2.65 17.22 -0.65
C ILE A 267 1.44 18.17 -0.56
N VAL A 268 1.04 18.80 -1.67
CA VAL A 268 -0.20 19.61 -1.73
C VAL A 268 -1.43 18.76 -1.41
N PHE A 269 -1.51 17.54 -1.95
CA PHE A 269 -2.59 16.60 -1.65
C PHE A 269 -2.62 16.19 -0.18
N LEU A 270 -1.46 15.93 0.44
CA LEU A 270 -1.38 15.62 1.88
C LEU A 270 -1.81 16.81 2.74
N CYS A 271 -1.37 18.02 2.39
CA CYS A 271 -1.81 19.25 3.08
C CYS A 271 -3.32 19.44 2.98
N TRP A 272 -3.89 19.27 1.78
CA TRP A 272 -5.33 19.35 1.57
C TRP A 272 -6.10 18.30 2.38
N SER A 273 -5.61 17.06 2.39
CA SER A 273 -6.22 15.95 3.14
C SER A 273 -6.19 16.21 4.66
N ALA A 274 -5.09 16.74 5.16
CA ALA A 274 -4.94 17.09 6.58
C ALA A 274 -5.93 18.19 6.99
N ILE A 275 -6.02 19.29 6.22
CA ILE A 275 -6.94 20.40 6.51
C ILE A 275 -8.40 19.97 6.39
N ARG A 276 -8.73 19.13 5.40
CA ARG A 276 -10.08 18.54 5.25
C ARG A 276 -10.50 17.64 6.40
N SER A 277 -9.55 17.14 7.19
CA SER A 277 -9.83 16.34 8.37
C SER A 277 -10.23 17.19 9.59
N GLU A 278 -10.13 18.53 9.49
CA GLU A 278 -10.65 19.44 10.51
C GLU A 278 -12.19 19.36 10.58
N PRO A 279 -12.77 19.17 11.79
CA PRO A 279 -14.21 18.98 11.92
C PRO A 279 -15.00 20.20 11.44
N ALA A 280 -16.14 19.94 10.76
CA ALA A 280 -16.99 20.97 10.16
C ALA A 280 -17.63 21.96 11.15
N THR A 281 -17.50 21.71 12.46
CA THR A 281 -17.89 22.66 13.52
C THR A 281 -16.89 23.80 13.69
N SER A 282 -15.69 23.70 13.09
CA SER A 282 -14.69 24.76 13.14
C SER A 282 -15.05 25.89 12.18
N LYS A 283 -14.86 27.14 12.62
CA LYS A 283 -15.18 28.37 11.87
C LYS A 283 -14.35 28.53 10.58
N CYS A 284 -13.41 27.63 10.32
CA CYS A 284 -12.42 27.70 9.26
C CYS A 284 -12.78 26.87 8.03
N ASN A 285 -13.59 25.83 8.18
CA ASN A 285 -14.02 25.00 7.07
C ASN A 285 -15.36 25.51 6.51
N THR A 286 -15.29 26.31 5.43
CA THR A 286 -16.47 26.95 4.82
C THR A 286 -17.33 25.99 3.97
N GLN A 287 -16.97 24.71 3.85
CA GLN A 287 -17.76 23.73 3.12
C GLN A 287 -19.01 23.34 3.92
N LYS A 288 -20.08 24.12 3.75
CA LYS A 288 -21.43 23.68 4.11
C LYS A 288 -21.76 22.43 3.27
N PRO A 289 -22.34 21.36 3.85
CA PRO A 289 -22.88 20.27 3.05
C PRO A 289 -23.96 20.86 2.12
N VAL A 290 -23.72 20.80 0.82
CA VAL A 290 -24.69 21.25 -0.18
C VAL A 290 -25.81 20.22 -0.23
N ASN A 291 -26.95 20.58 0.36
CA ASN A 291 -28.20 19.85 0.27
C ASN A 291 -28.59 19.62 -1.21
N GLY A 292 -28.90 18.37 -1.58
CA GLY A 292 -29.76 18.07 -2.73
C GLY A 292 -29.27 16.99 -3.69
N ASN A 293 -28.00 17.01 -4.10
CA ASN A 293 -27.45 16.08 -5.12
C ASN A 293 -26.18 15.33 -4.63
N GLY A 294 -25.93 15.37 -3.31
CA GLY A 294 -24.65 15.00 -2.69
C GLY A 294 -24.46 13.51 -2.36
N ASP A 295 -25.50 12.68 -2.40
CA ASP A 295 -25.38 11.28 -1.97
C ASP A 295 -24.52 10.47 -2.95
N TRP A 296 -24.77 10.59 -4.26
CA TRP A 296 -24.04 9.81 -5.26
C TRP A 296 -22.58 10.25 -5.40
N THR A 297 -22.30 11.56 -5.33
CA THR A 297 -20.93 12.09 -5.37
C THR A 297 -20.14 11.73 -4.12
N THR A 298 -20.79 11.67 -2.95
CA THR A 298 -20.16 11.21 -1.69
C THR A 298 -19.86 9.71 -1.73
N ILE A 299 -20.80 8.89 -2.22
CA ILE A 299 -20.58 7.44 -2.40
C ILE A 299 -19.43 7.19 -3.38
N VAL A 300 -19.42 7.85 -4.54
CA VAL A 300 -18.33 7.72 -5.53
C VAL A 300 -17.01 8.19 -4.95
N GLY A 301 -16.99 9.34 -4.27
CA GLY A 301 -15.78 9.85 -3.61
C GLY A 301 -15.24 8.86 -2.58
N PHE A 302 -16.13 8.18 -1.85
CA PHE A 302 -15.75 7.17 -0.87
C PHE A 302 -15.20 5.90 -1.52
N LEU A 303 -15.81 5.41 -2.61
CA LEU A 303 -15.28 4.28 -3.38
C LEU A 303 -13.90 4.57 -3.97
N ILE A 304 -13.71 5.79 -4.50
CA ILE A 304 -12.40 6.24 -4.98
C ILE A 304 -11.38 6.22 -3.84
N ALA A 305 -11.76 6.69 -2.65
CA ALA A 305 -10.89 6.64 -1.47
C ALA A 305 -10.54 5.20 -1.06
N ILE A 306 -11.50 4.27 -1.08
CA ILE A 306 -11.24 2.85 -0.83
C ILE A 306 -10.23 2.30 -1.84
N CYS A 307 -10.47 2.53 -3.13
CA CYS A 307 -9.57 2.09 -4.19
C CYS A 307 -8.17 2.67 -4.00
N ALA A 308 -8.06 3.96 -3.65
CA ALA A 308 -6.78 4.62 -3.39
C ALA A 308 -6.03 3.98 -2.21
N VAL A 309 -6.72 3.70 -1.10
CA VAL A 309 -6.12 3.07 0.08
C VAL A 309 -5.67 1.65 -0.20
N VAL A 310 -6.49 0.87 -0.92
CA VAL A 310 -6.15 -0.50 -1.34
C VAL A 310 -4.95 -0.50 -2.27
N MET A 311 -4.92 0.40 -3.27
CA MET A 311 -3.81 0.52 -4.20
C MET A 311 -2.53 1.00 -3.52
N ALA A 312 -2.62 1.96 -2.61
CA ALA A 312 -1.49 2.41 -1.79
C ALA A 312 -0.91 1.24 -0.98
N THR A 313 -1.77 0.52 -0.26
CA THR A 313 -1.36 -0.63 0.58
C THR A 313 -0.74 -1.74 -0.28
N PHE A 314 -1.36 -2.07 -1.41
CA PHE A 314 -0.87 -3.10 -2.33
C PHE A 314 0.48 -2.71 -2.94
N SER A 315 0.60 -1.49 -3.45
CA SER A 315 1.84 -0.97 -4.06
C SER A 315 2.97 -0.93 -3.05
N THR A 316 2.72 -0.42 -1.85
CA THR A 316 3.73 -0.37 -0.78
C THR A 316 4.11 -1.78 -0.34
N GLY A 317 3.16 -2.72 -0.28
CA GLY A 317 3.44 -4.10 0.14
C GLY A 317 4.32 -4.87 -0.84
N ILE A 318 4.18 -4.65 -2.14
CA ILE A 318 5.01 -5.31 -3.17
C ILE A 318 6.40 -4.69 -3.30
N ASP A 319 6.56 -3.43 -2.88
CA ASP A 319 7.80 -2.65 -3.01
C ASP A 319 8.84 -2.98 -1.91
N SER A 320 9.00 -4.27 -1.61
CA SER A 320 9.94 -4.72 -0.58
C SER A 320 11.40 -4.42 -0.91
N GLN A 321 11.75 -4.27 -2.18
CA GLN A 321 13.13 -3.96 -2.63
C GLN A 321 13.59 -2.57 -2.17
N SER A 322 12.66 -1.61 -2.05
CA SER A 322 12.97 -0.26 -1.53
C SER A 322 13.43 -0.28 -0.08
N PHE A 323 13.09 -1.33 0.67
CA PHE A 323 13.40 -1.49 2.11
C PHE A 323 14.45 -2.57 2.39
N GLN A 324 15.04 -3.17 1.37
CA GLN A 324 16.16 -4.09 1.54
C GLN A 324 17.44 -3.31 1.86
N PHE A 325 17.96 -3.52 3.08
CA PHE A 325 19.22 -2.90 3.55
C PHE A 325 20.46 -3.37 2.80
N ARG A 326 20.39 -4.49 2.07
CA ARG A 326 21.49 -5.08 1.31
C ARG A 326 21.05 -5.26 -0.14
N LYS A 327 21.39 -4.30 -1.00
CA LYS A 327 21.03 -4.29 -2.42
C LYS A 327 21.98 -5.09 -3.32
N ASP A 328 23.08 -5.61 -2.74
CA ASP A 328 24.19 -6.21 -3.50
C ASP A 328 24.14 -7.76 -3.57
N GLU A 329 23.07 -8.41 -3.09
CA GLU A 329 22.90 -9.87 -3.23
C GLU A 329 22.31 -10.19 -4.61
N VAL A 330 22.99 -11.05 -5.38
CA VAL A 330 22.53 -11.52 -6.69
C VAL A 330 21.27 -12.36 -6.51
N GLN A 331 20.16 -11.94 -7.13
CA GLN A 331 18.89 -12.64 -7.04
C GLN A 331 18.96 -13.96 -7.82
N GLN A 332 18.70 -15.07 -7.14
CA GLN A 332 18.68 -16.42 -7.71
C GLN A 332 17.30 -16.75 -8.28
N GLU A 333 17.22 -17.71 -9.19
CA GLU A 333 15.96 -18.08 -9.85
C GLU A 333 14.92 -18.65 -8.86
N ASP A 334 15.39 -19.29 -7.80
CA ASP A 334 14.61 -19.86 -6.71
C ASP A 334 14.19 -18.84 -5.64
N ASP A 335 14.63 -17.58 -5.74
CA ASP A 335 14.24 -16.53 -4.80
C ASP A 335 12.79 -16.11 -4.98
N ILE A 336 12.16 -15.75 -3.86
CA ILE A 336 10.81 -15.20 -3.86
C ILE A 336 10.77 -13.81 -4.55
N PRO A 337 9.67 -13.49 -5.27
CA PRO A 337 9.58 -12.24 -6.04
C PRO A 337 9.46 -10.97 -5.18
N TYR A 338 9.04 -11.10 -3.92
CA TYR A 338 8.95 -10.02 -2.94
C TYR A 338 8.98 -10.61 -1.53
N THR A 339 9.37 -9.83 -0.54
CA THR A 339 9.46 -10.30 0.85
C THR A 339 8.07 -10.46 1.46
N TYR A 340 7.61 -11.70 1.68
CA TYR A 340 6.25 -11.99 2.18
C TYR A 340 5.97 -11.34 3.53
N GLY A 341 6.94 -11.37 4.45
CA GLY A 341 6.80 -10.71 5.75
C GLY A 341 6.54 -9.21 5.60
N PHE A 342 7.34 -8.51 4.79
CA PHE A 342 7.14 -7.08 4.56
C PHE A 342 5.77 -6.79 3.95
N PHE A 343 5.35 -7.57 2.96
CA PHE A 343 4.04 -7.47 2.33
C PHE A 343 2.90 -7.56 3.37
N HIS A 344 2.89 -8.60 4.20
CA HIS A 344 1.84 -8.78 5.21
C HIS A 344 1.91 -7.73 6.33
N LEU A 345 3.11 -7.27 6.70
CA LEU A 345 3.28 -6.18 7.65
C LEU A 345 2.64 -4.89 7.11
N VAL A 346 2.89 -4.53 5.85
CA VAL A 346 2.29 -3.35 5.22
C VAL A 346 0.77 -3.46 5.18
N PHE A 347 0.21 -4.64 4.87
CA PHE A 347 -1.25 -4.84 4.92
C PHE A 347 -1.81 -4.72 6.35
N SER A 348 -1.09 -5.20 7.36
CA SER A 348 -1.50 -5.06 8.76
C SER A 348 -1.50 -3.59 9.21
N LEU A 349 -0.51 -2.79 8.79
CA LEU A 349 -0.46 -1.35 9.05
C LEU A 349 -1.48 -0.58 8.21
N GLY A 350 -1.72 -1.01 6.96
CA GLY A 350 -2.78 -0.51 6.09
C GLY A 350 -4.16 -0.73 6.70
N ALA A 351 -4.35 -1.82 7.45
CA ALA A 351 -5.59 -2.08 8.19
C ALA A 351 -5.87 -1.00 9.25
N MET A 352 -4.83 -0.54 9.96
CA MET A 352 -4.92 0.56 10.91
C MET A 352 -5.18 1.89 10.20
N TYR A 353 -4.48 2.15 9.09
CA TYR A 353 -4.62 3.37 8.32
C TYR A 353 -6.03 3.57 7.75
N PHE A 354 -6.62 2.55 7.12
CA PHE A 354 -7.99 2.70 6.59
C PHE A 354 -9.00 2.96 7.71
N ALA A 355 -8.83 2.34 8.88
CA ALA A 355 -9.69 2.59 10.03
C ALA A 355 -9.65 4.07 10.42
N MET A 356 -8.43 4.62 10.57
CA MET A 356 -8.23 6.03 10.92
C MET A 356 -8.84 6.97 9.89
N LEU A 357 -8.72 6.66 8.59
CA LEU A 357 -9.40 7.42 7.54
C LEU A 357 -10.93 7.36 7.65
N PHE A 358 -11.49 6.19 7.91
CA PHE A 358 -12.94 5.97 7.92
C PHE A 358 -13.65 6.64 9.11
N ILE A 359 -12.93 6.84 10.21
CA ILE A 359 -13.38 7.57 11.40
C ILE A 359 -12.91 9.03 11.43
N SER A 360 -12.34 9.52 10.33
CA SER A 360 -11.81 10.88 10.21
C SER A 360 -10.80 11.26 11.29
N TRP A 361 -9.97 10.30 11.70
CA TRP A 361 -8.98 10.40 12.77
C TRP A 361 -9.52 10.76 14.17
N ASN A 362 -10.84 10.79 14.32
CA ASN A 362 -11.52 11.19 15.54
C ASN A 362 -11.88 9.98 16.40
N LEU A 363 -11.18 9.83 17.53
CA LEU A 363 -11.46 8.82 18.55
C LEU A 363 -12.32 9.35 19.71
N ASN A 364 -12.64 10.65 19.74
CA ASN A 364 -13.40 11.28 20.82
C ASN A 364 -14.88 10.94 20.77
N ASN A 365 -15.40 10.52 19.62
CA ASN A 365 -16.77 10.03 19.47
C ASN A 365 -16.94 8.59 19.98
N SER A 366 -15.94 8.02 20.67
CA SER A 366 -15.99 6.71 21.33
C SER A 366 -16.67 6.81 22.70
N ALA A 367 -17.18 5.69 23.23
CA ALA A 367 -18.03 5.53 24.43
C ALA A 367 -17.48 6.04 25.79
N ARG A 368 -16.63 7.07 25.79
CA ARG A 368 -16.00 7.63 26.98
C ARG A 368 -16.96 8.61 27.66
N LYS A 369 -17.63 8.16 28.71
CA LYS A 369 -18.04 9.00 29.83
C LYS A 369 -17.26 8.60 31.07
#